data_AF-A0AA87PV18-F1
#
_entry.id   AF-A0AA87PV18-F1
#
_cell.length_a   1.000
_cell.length_b   1.000
_cell.length_c   1.000
_cell.angle_alpha   90.00
_cell.angle_beta   90.00
_cell.angle_gamma   90.00
#
_symmetry.space_group_name_H-M   'P 1'
#
loop_
_entity.id
_entity.type
_entity.pdbx_description
1 polymer ?
#
loop_
_entity_poly.entity_id
_entity_poly.type
_entity_poly.pdbx_seq_one_letter_code
_entity_poly.pdbx_strand_id
1 'polypeptide(L)'
;MNLRGKVLEASKKARLFGGAALFIGVGYADPSRPLDIERVGKGGLKHLTVLTRRQLAAGEIERDPTSEWYGKPKFYTLTGASGAQVAIHPSRLVIFNGAMVPDEDFGGALGQGSHGWGESVLTATLDAIKNADSTAANIASLVFEAKIDIIKVPQFSPI
;
A
#
# COMPACT_ATOMS: atom_id res chain seq x y z
N MET A 1 23.16 -2.23 -8.88
CA MET A 1 21.99 -2.34 -7.98
C MET A 1 21.31 -0.97 -7.88
N ASN A 2 20.08 -0.82 -8.38
CA ASN A 2 19.40 0.49 -8.43
C ASN A 2 18.63 0.79 -7.12
N LEU A 3 19.37 1.16 -6.08
CA LEU A 3 18.80 1.48 -4.76
C LEU A 3 17.77 2.61 -4.84
N ARG A 4 18.10 3.72 -5.50
CA ARG A 4 17.21 4.89 -5.64
C ARG A 4 15.90 4.51 -6.31
N GLY A 5 15.95 3.71 -7.38
CA GLY A 5 14.76 3.20 -8.06
C GLY A 5 13.89 2.34 -7.16
N LYS A 6 14.49 1.47 -6.34
CA LYS A 6 13.76 0.58 -5.41
C LYS A 6 13.11 1.34 -4.26
N VAL A 7 13.79 2.35 -3.71
CA VAL A 7 13.22 3.24 -2.68
C VAL A 7 12.05 4.04 -3.25
N LEU A 8 12.20 4.60 -4.46
CA LEU A 8 11.12 5.30 -5.14
C LEU A 8 9.92 4.38 -5.43
N GLU A 9 10.19 3.15 -5.88
CA GLU A 9 9.17 2.13 -6.11
C GLU A 9 8.41 1.79 -4.82
N ALA A 10 9.13 1.57 -3.72
CA ALA A 10 8.54 1.30 -2.40
C ALA A 10 7.69 2.48 -1.91
N SER A 11 8.19 3.71 -2.02
CA SER A 11 7.45 4.93 -1.63
C SER A 11 6.17 5.11 -2.45
N LYS A 12 6.22 4.89 -3.78
CA LYS A 12 5.02 4.94 -4.64
C LYS A 12 4.00 3.86 -4.24
N LYS A 13 4.45 2.63 -4.02
CA LYS A 13 3.59 1.51 -3.62
C LYS A 13 3.00 1.70 -2.23
N ALA A 14 3.73 2.27 -1.28
CA ALA A 14 3.22 2.61 0.05
C ALA A 14 2.07 3.60 -0.02
N ARG A 15 2.22 4.68 -0.80
CA ARG A 15 1.13 5.66 -1.00
C ARG A 15 -0.08 5.05 -1.71
N LEU A 16 0.14 4.14 -2.64
CA LEU A 16 -0.93 3.48 -3.41
C LEU A 16 -1.70 2.44 -2.59
N PHE A 17 -1.01 1.60 -1.83
CA PHE A 17 -1.60 0.44 -1.15
C PHE A 17 -1.70 0.58 0.38
N GLY A 18 -1.31 1.73 0.93
CA GLY A 18 -1.23 1.99 2.37
C GLY A 18 0.02 1.45 3.06
N GLY A 19 0.77 0.56 2.39
CA GLY A 19 1.98 -0.01 2.97
C GLY A 19 2.85 -0.76 1.96
N ALA A 20 4.15 -0.53 2.07
CA ALA A 20 5.17 -1.30 1.37
C ALA A 20 6.40 -1.51 2.26
N ALA A 21 7.20 -2.52 1.95
CA ALA A 21 8.46 -2.76 2.63
C ALA A 21 9.56 -3.11 1.63
N LEU A 22 10.78 -2.73 1.97
CA LEU A 22 11.97 -3.14 1.24
C LEU A 22 12.64 -4.27 2.02
N PHE A 23 12.61 -5.47 1.46
CA PHE A 23 13.29 -6.63 2.02
C PHE A 23 14.77 -6.62 1.63
N ILE A 24 15.62 -6.65 2.65
CA ILE A 24 17.08 -6.67 2.56
C ILE A 24 17.53 -8.12 2.47
N GLY A 25 17.86 -8.55 1.25
CA GLY A 25 18.41 -9.88 0.99
C GLY A 25 19.91 -9.94 1.24
N VAL A 26 20.31 -10.62 2.31
CA VAL A 26 21.71 -10.88 2.68
C VAL A 26 21.98 -12.38 2.67
N GLY A 27 22.57 -12.91 1.59
CA GLY A 27 23.05 -14.30 1.51
C GLY A 27 22.11 -15.41 2.04
N TYR A 28 22.68 -16.54 2.46
CA TYR A 28 21.99 -17.71 3.00
C TYR A 28 21.65 -17.58 4.50
N ALA A 29 21.20 -16.41 4.94
CA ALA A 29 20.77 -16.22 6.32
C ALA A 29 19.26 -16.39 6.42
N ASP A 30 18.81 -17.26 7.31
CA ASP A 30 17.39 -17.46 7.67
C ASP A 30 16.66 -16.11 7.85
N PRO A 31 15.64 -15.78 7.03
CA PRO A 31 14.92 -14.51 7.10
C PRO A 31 14.24 -14.23 8.43
N SER A 32 13.93 -15.27 9.21
CA SER A 32 13.27 -15.14 10.52
C SER A 32 14.19 -14.59 11.61
N ARG A 33 15.51 -14.58 11.37
CA ARG A 33 16.51 -14.11 12.33
C ARG A 33 16.88 -12.65 12.10
N PRO A 34 17.28 -11.93 13.17
CA PRO A 34 17.74 -10.56 13.07
C PRO A 34 18.89 -10.41 12.07
N LEU A 35 18.98 -9.20 11.51
CA LEU A 35 20.02 -8.82 10.57
C LEU A 35 21.30 -8.57 11.36
N ASP A 36 22.31 -9.42 11.15
CA ASP A 36 23.63 -9.24 11.74
C ASP A 36 24.41 -8.21 10.92
N ILE A 37 24.38 -6.95 11.36
CA ILE A 37 25.00 -5.81 10.68
C ILE A 37 26.51 -5.99 10.55
N GLU A 38 27.17 -6.63 11.53
CA GLU A 38 28.61 -6.85 11.51
C GLU A 38 29.03 -7.83 10.41
N ARG A 39 28.16 -8.79 10.07
CA ARG A 39 28.36 -9.71 8.94
C ARG A 39 28.07 -9.08 7.59
N VAL A 40 27.40 -7.94 7.52
CA VAL A 40 27.11 -7.23 6.26
C VAL A 40 28.31 -6.37 5.86
N GLY A 41 29.35 -7.01 5.32
CA GLY A 41 30.50 -6.33 4.75
C GLY A 41 30.21 -5.66 3.39
N LYS A 42 31.23 -5.00 2.82
CA LYS A 42 31.16 -4.39 1.48
C LYS A 42 30.83 -5.46 0.43
N GLY A 43 29.61 -5.45 -0.10
CA GLY A 43 29.09 -6.48 -1.03
C GLY A 43 28.21 -7.57 -0.41
N GLY A 44 27.90 -7.48 0.89
CA GLY A 44 26.99 -8.41 1.59
C GLY A 44 25.51 -8.24 1.20
N LEU A 45 25.14 -7.07 0.69
CA LEU A 45 23.82 -6.81 0.16
C LEU A 45 23.67 -7.46 -1.23
N LYS A 46 22.87 -8.53 -1.32
CA LYS A 46 22.68 -9.29 -2.57
C LYS A 46 21.55 -8.74 -3.40
N HIS A 47 20.40 -8.49 -2.79
CA HIS A 47 19.24 -7.94 -3.49
C HIS A 47 18.35 -7.10 -2.55
N LEU A 48 17.56 -6.21 -3.15
CA LEU A 48 16.48 -5.49 -2.48
C LEU A 48 15.18 -5.80 -3.21
N THR A 49 14.22 -6.33 -2.47
CA THR A 49 12.91 -6.72 -3.01
C THR A 49 11.83 -5.81 -2.42
N VAL A 50 11.02 -5.19 -3.28
CA VAL A 50 9.89 -4.37 -2.82
C VAL A 50 8.68 -5.27 -2.63
N LEU A 51 8.20 -5.34 -1.40
CA LEU A 51 7.02 -6.08 -0.98
C LEU A 51 5.91 -5.09 -0.64
N THR A 52 4.66 -5.48 -0.86
CA THR A 52 3.49 -4.67 -0.47
C THR A 52 2.79 -5.28 0.74
N ARG A 53 1.95 -4.51 1.42
CA ARG A 53 1.07 -4.98 2.48
C ARG A 53 0.25 -6.24 2.12
N ARG A 54 -0.04 -6.47 0.83
CA ARG A 54 -0.76 -7.66 0.35
C ARG A 54 0.07 -8.95 0.43
N GLN A 55 1.38 -8.82 0.36
CA GLN A 55 2.32 -9.95 0.42
C GLN A 55 2.90 -10.12 1.82
N LEU A 56 2.90 -9.05 2.62
CA LEU A 56 3.57 -8.99 3.91
C LEU A 56 2.55 -8.68 5.02
N ALA A 57 2.18 -9.70 5.79
CA ALA A 57 1.32 -9.55 6.95
C ALA A 57 2.17 -9.21 8.20
N ALA A 58 1.75 -8.21 8.97
CA ALA A 58 2.37 -7.93 10.27
C ALA A 58 1.89 -8.97 11.30
N GLY A 59 2.83 -9.49 12.09
CA GLY A 59 2.53 -10.35 13.23
C GLY A 59 2.13 -9.55 14.47
N GLU A 60 2.28 -10.18 15.64
CA GLU A 60 1.98 -9.55 16.92
C GLU A 60 2.86 -8.31 17.16
N ILE A 61 2.28 -7.29 17.79
CA ILE A 61 2.99 -6.07 18.16
C ILE A 61 3.79 -6.29 19.45
N GLU A 62 5.01 -5.79 19.50
CA GLU A 62 5.78 -5.72 20.75
C GLU A 62 5.19 -4.68 21.69
N ARG A 63 4.83 -5.14 22.88
CA ARG A 63 4.16 -4.35 23.93
C ARG A 63 5.04 -4.15 25.15
N ASP A 64 6.22 -4.75 25.18
CA ASP A 64 7.21 -4.48 26.23
C ASP A 64 7.83 -3.09 26.00
N PRO A 65 7.59 -2.10 26.88
CA PRO A 65 8.14 -0.75 26.73
C PRO A 65 9.66 -0.68 26.87
N THR A 66 10.30 -1.75 27.38
CA THR A 66 11.77 -1.84 27.50
C THR A 66 12.43 -2.35 26.22
N SER A 67 11.65 -2.84 25.26
CA SER A 67 12.14 -3.32 23.98
C SER A 67 12.40 -2.17 23.00
N GLU A 68 13.50 -2.24 22.25
CA GLU A 68 13.79 -1.33 21.13
C GLU A 68 12.74 -1.42 20.00
N TRP A 69 11.96 -2.51 19.99
CA TRP A 69 10.89 -2.77 19.02
C TRP A 69 9.50 -2.40 19.53
N TYR A 70 9.38 -1.73 20.68
CA TYR A 70 8.08 -1.32 21.24
C TYR A 70 7.20 -0.62 20.20
N GLY A 71 5.94 -1.05 20.11
CA GLY A 71 4.96 -0.53 19.16
C GLY A 71 5.12 -1.05 17.72
N LYS A 72 6.10 -1.92 17.44
CA LYS A 72 6.34 -2.51 16.12
C LYS A 72 5.99 -4.00 16.08
N PRO A 73 5.67 -4.57 14.90
CA PRO A 73 5.48 -6.00 14.77
C PRO A 73 6.74 -6.77 15.14
N LYS A 74 6.60 -7.88 15.88
CA LYS A 74 7.69 -8.80 16.26
C LYS A 74 8.23 -9.59 15.07
N PHE A 75 7.37 -9.86 14.11
CA PHE A 75 7.72 -10.54 12.86
C PHE A 75 6.75 -10.11 11.76
N TYR A 76 7.13 -10.39 10.52
CA TYR A 76 6.27 -10.27 9.37
C TYR A 76 6.19 -11.61 8.63
N THR A 77 5.02 -11.95 8.13
CA THR A 77 4.83 -13.16 7.32
C THR A 77 4.73 -12.78 5.85
N LEU A 78 5.71 -13.23 5.06
CA LEU A 78 5.69 -13.12 3.61
C LEU A 78 4.93 -14.32 3.02
N THR A 79 3.88 -14.04 2.28
CA THR A 79 3.14 -15.04 1.49
C THR A 79 3.61 -14.97 0.04
N GLY A 80 4.30 -16.02 -0.40
CA GLY A 80 4.74 -16.17 -1.80
C GLY A 80 3.60 -16.58 -2.74
N ALA A 81 3.83 -16.46 -4.05
CA ALA A 81 2.84 -16.84 -5.07
C ALA A 81 2.47 -18.34 -5.05
N SER A 82 3.35 -19.19 -4.50
CA SER A 82 3.11 -20.62 -4.29
C SER A 82 2.34 -20.95 -3.00
N GLY A 83 1.92 -19.93 -2.23
CA GLY A 83 1.29 -20.11 -0.93
C GLY A 83 2.25 -20.39 0.23
N ALA A 84 3.55 -20.55 -0.06
CA ALA A 84 4.57 -20.69 0.98
C ALA A 84 4.64 -19.42 1.85
N GLN A 85 4.59 -19.62 3.16
CA GLN A 85 4.71 -18.56 4.15
C GLN A 85 6.10 -18.58 4.77
N VAL A 86 6.75 -17.41 4.79
CA VAL A 86 8.08 -17.25 5.38
C VAL A 86 8.03 -16.14 6.41
N ALA A 87 8.44 -16.44 7.64
CA ALA A 87 8.60 -15.43 8.68
C ALA A 87 9.87 -14.60 8.42
N ILE A 88 9.73 -13.28 8.56
CA ILE A 88 10.78 -12.29 8.35
C ILE A 88 10.92 -11.45 9.60
N HIS A 89 12.16 -11.33 10.09
CA HIS A 89 12.47 -10.45 11.20
C HIS A 89 12.31 -8.97 10.79
N PRO A 90 11.73 -8.10 11.64
CA PRO A 90 11.53 -6.68 11.36
C PRO A 90 12.80 -5.94 10.92
N SER A 91 13.95 -6.29 11.49
CA SER A 91 15.25 -5.69 11.13
C SER A 91 15.71 -5.94 9.69
N ARG A 92 15.07 -6.86 8.94
CA ARG A 92 15.37 -7.12 7.52
C ARG A 92 14.49 -6.33 6.57
N LEU A 93 13.63 -5.48 7.11
CA LEU A 93 12.64 -4.73 6.37
C LEU A 93 12.82 -3.24 6.63
N VAL A 94 12.81 -2.45 5.56
CA VAL A 94 12.59 -1.01 5.65
C VAL A 94 11.13 -0.75 5.34
N ILE A 95 10.36 -0.34 6.34
CA ILE A 95 8.91 -0.14 6.22
C ILE A 95 8.63 1.26 5.65
N PHE A 96 7.73 1.31 4.67
CA PHE A 96 7.18 2.51 4.06
C PHE A 96 5.67 2.51 4.30
N ASN A 97 5.21 3.36 5.21
CA ASN A 97 3.79 3.55 5.48
C ASN A 97 3.16 4.53 4.48
N GLY A 98 1.89 4.32 4.18
CA GLY A 98 1.06 5.24 3.43
C GLY A 98 0.65 6.47 4.25
N ALA A 99 -0.58 6.94 4.08
CA ALA A 99 -1.14 7.99 4.93
C ALA A 99 -1.25 7.51 6.39
N MET A 100 -0.94 8.41 7.33
CA MET A 100 -1.11 8.20 8.76
C MET A 100 -2.61 8.05 9.08
N VAL A 101 -2.94 7.10 9.95
CA VAL A 101 -4.33 6.86 10.36
C VAL A 101 -4.57 7.58 11.70
N PRO A 102 -5.73 8.24 11.93
CA PRO A 102 -5.98 9.01 13.16
C PRO A 102 -5.85 8.21 14.47
N ASP A 103 -6.06 6.90 14.45
CA ASP A 103 -6.00 6.00 15.62
C ASP A 103 -4.61 5.35 15.84
N GLU A 104 -3.56 5.81 15.16
CA GLU A 104 -2.21 5.23 15.30
C GLU A 104 -1.64 5.39 16.72
N ASP A 105 -2.03 6.46 17.44
CA ASP A 105 -1.53 6.81 18.78
C ASP A 105 -1.95 5.82 19.89
N PHE A 106 -3.05 5.07 19.72
CA PHE A 106 -3.57 4.13 20.72
C PHE A 106 -3.23 2.65 20.43
N GLY A 107 -2.15 2.41 19.69
CA GLY A 107 -1.54 1.08 19.58
C GLY A 107 -2.47 0.05 18.95
N GLY A 108 -2.98 0.31 17.74
CA GLY A 108 -3.54 -0.72 16.86
C GLY A 108 -4.71 -1.55 17.43
N ALA A 109 -5.36 -1.11 18.52
CA ALA A 109 -6.38 -1.88 19.21
C ALA A 109 -7.81 -1.60 18.73
N LEU A 110 -8.07 -0.46 18.09
CA LEU A 110 -9.43 -0.07 17.65
C LEU A 110 -9.67 -0.18 16.14
N GLY A 111 -8.60 -0.28 15.33
CA GLY A 111 -8.69 -0.49 13.90
C GLY A 111 -8.22 -1.89 13.50
N GLN A 112 -9.11 -2.89 13.52
CA GLN A 112 -8.85 -4.24 12.98
C GLN A 112 -8.42 -4.24 11.49
N GLY A 113 -8.44 -3.09 10.82
CA GLY A 113 -8.13 -2.93 9.42
C GLY A 113 -6.71 -2.50 9.08
N SER A 114 -5.80 -2.23 10.03
CA SER A 114 -4.47 -1.67 9.66
C SER A 114 -3.26 -2.12 10.49
N HIS A 115 -3.26 -3.36 10.97
CA HIS A 115 -2.16 -3.99 11.74
C HIS A 115 -0.74 -3.61 11.26
N GLY A 116 -0.17 -2.53 11.80
CA GLY A 116 1.17 -2.04 11.48
C GLY A 116 1.37 -1.40 10.09
N TRP A 117 0.30 -1.07 9.36
CA TRP A 117 0.36 -0.41 8.05
C TRP A 117 -0.43 0.90 8.03
N GLY A 118 -0.08 1.82 7.14
CA GLY A 118 -0.86 3.03 6.90
C GLY A 118 -2.03 2.81 5.93
N GLU A 119 -2.68 3.91 5.56
CA GLU A 119 -3.80 3.96 4.61
C GLU A 119 -3.36 4.41 3.20
N SER A 120 -4.11 4.01 2.16
CA SER A 120 -3.88 4.56 0.83
C SER A 120 -4.16 6.06 0.79
N VAL A 121 -3.23 6.84 0.23
CA VAL A 121 -3.43 8.28 0.00
C VAL A 121 -4.60 8.52 -0.97
N LEU A 122 -4.95 7.52 -1.79
CA LEU A 122 -6.03 7.63 -2.75
C LEU A 122 -7.41 7.62 -2.10
N THR A 123 -7.57 7.11 -0.87
CA THR A 123 -8.89 7.05 -0.22
C THR A 123 -9.50 8.45 -0.13
N ALA A 124 -8.71 9.46 0.27
CA ALA A 124 -9.17 10.85 0.38
C ALA A 124 -9.64 11.46 -0.96
N THR A 125 -9.12 10.98 -2.09
CA THR A 125 -9.48 11.48 -3.43
C THR A 125 -10.58 10.67 -4.13
N LEU A 126 -10.87 9.46 -3.63
CA LEU A 126 -11.72 8.51 -4.33
C LEU A 126 -13.16 9.02 -4.46
N ASP A 127 -13.69 9.70 -3.45
CA ASP A 127 -15.05 10.23 -3.47
C ASP A 127 -15.18 11.39 -4.47
N ALA A 128 -14.17 12.26 -4.55
CA ALA A 128 -14.13 13.32 -5.56
C ALA A 128 -14.10 12.74 -6.98
N ILE A 129 -13.35 11.66 -7.22
CA ILE A 129 -13.30 10.97 -8.51
C ILE A 129 -14.65 10.35 -8.85
N LYS A 130 -15.29 9.65 -7.91
CA LYS A 130 -16.64 9.06 -8.13
C LYS A 130 -17.70 10.12 -8.45
N ASN A 131 -17.64 11.26 -7.77
CA ASN A 131 -18.54 12.37 -8.03
C ASN A 131 -18.32 12.99 -9.42
N ALA A 132 -17.06 13.12 -9.84
CA ALA A 132 -16.71 13.59 -11.18
C ALA A 132 -17.20 12.62 -12.27
N ASP A 133 -17.00 11.31 -12.07
CA ASP A 133 -17.44 10.26 -13.00
C ASP A 133 -18.98 10.25 -13.13
N SER A 134 -19.69 10.38 -12.00
CA SER A 134 -21.14 10.52 -11.97
C SER A 134 -21.63 11.76 -12.71
N THR A 135 -20.92 12.89 -12.58
CA THR A 135 -21.24 14.12 -13.31
C THR A 135 -21.05 13.96 -14.81
N ALA A 136 -19.94 13.33 -15.23
CA ALA A 136 -19.67 13.03 -16.64
C ALA A 136 -20.74 12.10 -17.23
N ALA A 137 -21.15 11.06 -16.48
CA ALA A 137 -22.23 10.16 -16.88
C ALA A 137 -23.56 10.90 -17.05
N ASN A 138 -23.93 11.77 -16.11
CA ASN A 138 -25.15 12.57 -16.19
C ASN A 138 -25.14 13.52 -17.41
N ILE A 139 -24.01 14.17 -17.69
CA ILE A 139 -23.87 15.03 -18.88
C ILE A 139 -24.01 14.20 -20.15
N ALA A 140 -23.39 13.02 -20.22
CA ALA A 140 -23.51 12.13 -21.38
C ALA A 140 -24.97 11.68 -21.61
N SER A 141 -25.70 11.36 -20.55
CA SER A 141 -27.13 11.04 -20.61
C SER A 141 -27.95 12.23 -21.15
N LEU A 142 -27.70 13.45 -20.67
CA LEU A 142 -28.38 14.65 -21.17
C LEU A 142 -28.07 14.94 -22.64
N VAL A 143 -26.83 14.75 -23.08
CA VAL A 143 -26.44 14.92 -24.50
C VAL A 143 -27.10 13.87 -25.39
N PHE A 144 -27.21 12.63 -24.89
CA PHE A 144 -27.89 11.56 -25.61
C PHE A 144 -29.40 11.80 -25.69
N GLU A 145 -30.02 12.20 -24.59
CA GLU A 145 -31.45 12.57 -24.53
C GLU A 145 -31.74 13.78 -25.43
N ALA A 146 -30.96 14.86 -25.35
CA ALA A 146 -31.13 16.04 -26.21
C ALA A 146 -30.92 15.75 -27.71
N LYS A 147 -30.12 14.73 -28.05
CA LYS A 147 -30.00 14.25 -29.44
C LYS A 147 -31.28 13.52 -29.90
N ILE A 148 -31.97 12.83 -28.99
CA ILE A 148 -33.20 12.07 -29.29
C ILE A 148 -34.43 13.00 -29.25
N ASP A 149 -34.46 13.96 -28.32
CA ASP A 149 -35.47 15.00 -28.17
C ASP A 149 -35.30 16.10 -29.25
N ILE A 150 -35.43 15.69 -30.51
CA ILE A 150 -35.70 16.61 -31.62
C ILE A 150 -37.21 16.69 -31.77
N ILE A 151 -37.82 17.73 -31.19
CA ILE A 151 -39.26 18.00 -31.35
C ILE A 151 -39.50 18.43 -32.80
N LYS A 152 -40.10 17.56 -33.61
CA LYS A 152 -40.69 17.96 -34.90
C LYS A 152 -41.96 18.76 -34.63
N VAL A 153 -41.92 20.07 -34.87
CA VAL A 153 -43.11 20.93 -34.82
C VAL A 153 -43.88 20.77 -36.15
N PRO A 154 -45.12 20.25 -36.16
CA PRO A 154 -45.89 20.08 -37.39
C PRO A 154 -46.47 21.42 -37.87
N GLN A 155 -45.61 22.31 -38.39
CA GLN A 155 -45.98 23.47 -39.24
C GLN A 155 -44.78 24.30 -39.77
N PHE A 156 -43.53 23.88 -39.54
CA PHE A 156 -42.33 24.57 -40.04
C PHE A 156 -41.59 23.82 -41.17
N SER A 157 -42.32 23.15 -42.07
CA SER A 157 -41.77 22.72 -43.37
C SER A 157 -42.63 23.33 -44.47
N PRO A 158 -42.20 24.41 -45.15
CA PRO A 158 -42.81 24.81 -46.40
C PRO A 158 -42.31 23.85 -47.50
N ILE A 159 -43.28 23.21 -48.16
CA ILE A 159 -43.29 22.66 -49.53
C ILE A 159 -41.96 22.11 -50.07
#